data_AF-X1M1Y7-F1
#
_entry.id   AF-X1M1Y7-F1
#
_cell.length_a   1.000
_cell.length_b   1.000
_cell.length_c   1.000
_cell.angle_alpha   90.00
_cell.angle_beta   90.00
_cell.angle_gamma   90.00
#
_symmetry.space_group_name_H-M   'P 1'
#
loop_
_entity.id
_entity.type
_entity.pdbx_description
1 polymer ?
#
loop_
_entity_poly.entity_id
_entity_poly.type
_entity_poly.pdbx_seq_one_letter_code
_entity_poly.pdbx_strand_id
1 'polypeptide(L)'
;AGHNWVPYFKDGKPEPEFLEKLDAVKEILVSKGRTLAQGALAWIWGRSDNTIPIPGFKTVRQVEENAKAIEFGPLTKEQMIEIDKLIGRVSI
;
A
#
# COMPACT_ATOMS: atom_id res chain seq x y z
N ALA A 1 13.38 -17.70 2.43
CA ALA A 1 12.56 -16.71 3.16
C ALA A 1 12.63 -17.05 4.64
N GLY A 2 13.61 -16.50 5.34
CA GLY A 2 13.90 -16.77 6.76
C GLY A 2 15.04 -15.88 7.27
N HIS A 3 15.26 -14.75 6.61
CA HIS A 3 16.29 -13.79 7.01
C HIS A 3 15.67 -12.83 8.02
N ASN A 4 16.38 -12.54 9.11
CA ASN A 4 15.90 -11.67 10.20
C ASN A 4 15.53 -10.24 9.75
N TRP A 5 15.92 -9.82 8.53
CA TRP A 5 15.56 -8.53 7.95
C TRP A 5 14.22 -8.53 7.17
N VAL A 6 13.57 -9.69 7.00
CA VAL A 6 12.24 -9.80 6.37
C VAL A 6 11.20 -10.09 7.46
N PRO A 7 10.69 -9.08 8.19
CA PRO A 7 9.75 -9.30 9.29
C PRO A 7 8.36 -9.72 8.81
N TYR A 8 8.03 -9.53 7.53
CA TYR A 8 6.68 -9.68 6.99
C TYR A 8 6.26 -11.15 6.76
N PHE A 9 7.24 -12.06 6.64
CA PHE A 9 6.99 -13.46 6.32
C PHE A 9 7.84 -14.40 7.19
N LYS A 10 7.20 -15.42 7.76
CA LYS A 10 7.84 -16.52 8.48
C LYS A 10 7.44 -17.84 7.86
N ASP A 11 8.42 -18.66 7.50
CA ASP A 11 8.21 -19.96 6.86
C ASP A 11 7.31 -19.89 5.61
N GLY A 12 7.44 -18.81 4.84
CA GLY A 12 6.66 -18.55 3.63
C GLY A 12 5.20 -18.11 3.87
N LYS A 13 4.81 -17.91 5.13
CA LYS A 13 3.48 -17.40 5.51
C LYS A 13 3.59 -15.93 5.95
N PRO A 14 2.59 -15.09 5.64
CA PRO A 14 2.54 -13.74 6.18
C PRO A 14 2.38 -13.79 7.69
N GLU A 15 3.11 -12.93 8.40
CA GLU A 15 2.95 -12.77 9.84
C GLU A 15 1.60 -12.10 10.17
N PRO A 16 0.81 -12.62 11.13
CA PRO A 16 -0.55 -12.14 11.40
C PRO A 16 -0.65 -10.64 11.71
N GLU A 17 0.32 -10.09 12.44
CA GLU A 17 0.35 -8.66 12.80
C GLU A 17 0.32 -7.74 11.57
N PHE A 18 0.99 -8.13 10.47
CA PHE A 18 0.99 -7.33 9.25
C PHE A 18 -0.31 -7.46 8.46
N LEU A 19 -0.99 -8.61 8.56
CA LEU A 19 -2.33 -8.77 7.99
C LEU A 19 -3.35 -7.90 8.74
N GLU A 20 -3.27 -7.87 10.07
CA GLU A 20 -4.12 -7.01 10.91
C GLU A 20 -3.92 -5.52 10.58
N LYS A 21 -2.66 -5.09 10.41
CA LYS A 21 -2.34 -3.72 9.97
C LYS A 21 -2.87 -3.41 8.58
N LEU A 22 -2.78 -4.36 7.64
CA LEU A 22 -3.33 -4.21 6.29
C LEU A 22 -4.85 -4.06 6.34
N ASP A 23 -5.53 -4.91 7.11
CA ASP A 23 -6.99 -4.86 7.25
C ASP A 23 -7.45 -3.53 7.88
N ALA A 24 -6.71 -3.02 8.87
CA ALA A 24 -7.02 -1.74 9.50
C ALA A 24 -7.04 -0.56 8.52
N VAL A 25 -6.15 -0.55 7.52
CA VAL A 25 -6.04 0.57 6.54
C VAL A 25 -6.79 0.31 5.24
N LYS A 26 -7.33 -0.89 5.05
CA LYS A 26 -7.86 -1.37 3.77
C LYS A 26 -8.91 -0.44 3.18
N GLU A 27 -9.88 -0.01 3.97
CA GLU A 27 -10.97 0.89 3.53
C GLU A 27 -10.45 2.22 2.98
N ILE A 28 -9.38 2.76 3.57
CA ILE A 28 -8.73 3.99 3.09
C ILE A 28 -8.08 3.73 1.73
N LEU A 29 -7.38 2.60 1.58
CA LEU A 29 -6.67 2.24 0.35
C LEU A 29 -7.63 1.94 -0.80
N VAL A 30 -8.79 1.31 -0.54
CA VAL A 30 -9.81 0.99 -1.55
C VAL A 30 -10.83 2.11 -1.77
N SER A 31 -10.73 3.21 -1.01
CA SER A 31 -11.62 4.37 -1.17
C SER A 31 -11.67 4.86 -2.62
N LYS A 32 -12.83 5.40 -3.03
CA LYS A 32 -13.12 5.84 -4.40
C LYS A 32 -13.13 4.71 -5.45
N GLY A 33 -13.20 3.44 -5.03
CA GLY A 33 -13.29 2.29 -5.94
C GLY A 33 -11.93 1.78 -6.44
N ARG A 34 -10.84 2.14 -5.75
CA ARG A 34 -9.50 1.63 -6.04
C ARG A 34 -9.41 0.13 -5.77
N THR A 35 -8.62 -0.58 -6.56
CA THR A 35 -8.09 -1.88 -6.10
C THR A 35 -7.07 -1.64 -4.98
N LEU A 36 -6.81 -2.66 -4.17
CA LEU A 36 -5.83 -2.55 -3.09
C LEU A 36 -4.42 -2.21 -3.63
N ALA A 37 -4.06 -2.75 -4.81
CA ALA A 37 -2.80 -2.43 -5.48
C ALA A 37 -2.73 -0.95 -5.89
N GLN A 38 -3.82 -0.41 -6.45
CA GLN A 38 -3.92 1.01 -6.79
C GLN A 38 -3.85 1.91 -5.55
N GLY A 39 -4.50 1.50 -4.45
CA GLY A 39 -4.40 2.17 -3.15
C GLY A 39 -2.97 2.21 -2.61
N ALA A 40 -2.21 1.12 -2.75
CA ALA A 40 -0.81 1.08 -2.36
C ALA A 40 0.07 2.01 -3.22
N LEU A 41 -0.20 2.11 -4.52
CA LEU A 41 0.48 3.07 -5.41
C LEU A 41 0.15 4.51 -5.03
N ALA A 42 -1.12 4.80 -4.76
CA ALA A 42 -1.57 6.10 -4.26
C ALA A 42 -0.91 6.49 -2.92
N TRP A 43 -0.68 5.52 -2.03
CA TRP A 43 0.04 5.75 -0.77
C TRP A 43 1.50 6.11 -1.01
N ILE A 44 2.17 5.47 -1.99
CA ILE A 44 3.55 5.81 -2.36
C ILE A 44 3.62 7.27 -2.85
N TRP A 45 2.74 7.68 -3.76
CA TRP A 45 2.68 9.07 -4.22
C TRP A 45 2.34 10.05 -3.10
N GLY A 46 1.45 9.66 -2.18
CA GLY A 46 1.10 10.48 -1.00
C GLY A 46 2.27 10.72 -0.04
N ARG A 47 3.36 9.95 -0.13
CA ARG A 47 4.55 10.15 0.70
C ARG A 47 5.42 11.31 0.25
N SER A 48 5.50 11.57 -1.06
CA SER A 48 6.29 12.65 -1.65
C SER A 48 6.06 12.70 -3.17
N ASP A 49 6.02 13.92 -3.71
CA ASP A 49 5.96 14.18 -5.16
C ASP A 49 7.19 13.63 -5.93
N ASN A 50 8.27 13.27 -5.23
CA ASN A 50 9.49 12.71 -5.82
C ASN A 50 9.45 11.17 -5.92
N THR A 51 8.33 10.52 -5.60
CA THR A 51 8.23 9.06 -5.65
C THR A 51 7.82 8.56 -7.03
N ILE A 52 8.54 7.56 -7.53
CA ILE A 52 8.22 6.85 -8.77
C ILE A 52 8.04 5.37 -8.43
N PRO A 53 6.79 4.89 -8.19
CA PRO A 53 6.56 3.49 -7.90
C PRO A 53 6.89 2.61 -9.12
N ILE A 54 7.56 1.48 -8.87
CA ILE A 54 7.87 0.47 -9.90
C ILE A 54 7.10 -0.81 -9.56
N PRO A 55 5.81 -0.90 -9.92
CA PRO A 55 5.00 -2.06 -9.60
C PRO A 55 5.41 -3.29 -10.43
N GLY A 56 5.44 -4.46 -9.78
CA GLY A 56 5.61 -5.74 -10.46
C GLY A 56 4.29 -6.23 -11.07
N PHE A 57 4.40 -6.97 -12.17
CA PHE A 57 3.26 -7.61 -12.84
C PHE A 57 3.73 -8.90 -13.54
N LYS A 58 2.80 -9.83 -13.73
CA LYS A 58 2.99 -11.07 -14.49
C LYS A 58 2.01 -11.19 -15.67
N THR A 59 1.00 -10.33 -15.74
CA THR A 59 -0.04 -10.35 -16.77
C THR A 59 -0.34 -8.95 -17.28
N VAL A 60 -0.86 -8.85 -18.51
CA VAL A 60 -1.30 -7.57 -19.11
C VAL A 60 -2.38 -6.90 -18.27
N ARG A 61 -3.33 -7.68 -17.75
CA ARG A 61 -4.37 -7.16 -16.84
C ARG A 61 -3.79 -6.44 -15.62
N GLN A 62 -2.71 -6.96 -15.04
CA GLN A 62 -2.04 -6.29 -13.91
C GLN A 62 -1.33 -5.00 -14.34
N VAL A 63 -0.75 -4.96 -15.55
CA VAL A 63 -0.19 -3.73 -16.12
C VAL A 63 -1.28 -2.67 -16.23
N GLU A 64 -2.42 -3.02 -16.82
CA GLU A 64 -3.55 -2.12 -17.02
C GLU A 64 -4.14 -1.63 -15.67
N GLU A 65 -4.30 -2.54 -14.70
CA GLU A 65 -4.79 -2.19 -13.36
C GLU A 65 -3.83 -1.23 -12.64
N ASN A 66 -2.53 -1.55 -12.65
CA ASN A 66 -1.50 -0.71 -12.01
C ASN A 66 -1.43 0.68 -12.68
N ALA A 67 -1.50 0.74 -14.01
CA ALA A 67 -1.45 2.01 -14.75
C ALA A 67 -2.64 2.92 -14.42
N LYS A 68 -3.85 2.35 -14.29
CA LYS A 68 -5.07 3.09 -13.89
C LYS A 68 -5.01 3.70 -12.50
N ALA A 69 -4.04 3.33 -11.65
CA ALA A 69 -3.82 3.99 -10.37
C ALA A 69 -3.62 5.51 -10.52
N ILE A 70 -3.05 5.96 -11.65
CA ILE A 70 -2.79 7.39 -11.91
C ILE A 70 -4.06 8.24 -11.93
N GLU A 71 -5.20 7.67 -12.35
CA GLU A 71 -6.49 8.36 -12.39
C GLU A 71 -6.99 8.75 -10.99
N PHE A 72 -6.52 8.03 -9.95
CA PHE A 72 -6.87 8.31 -8.57
C PHE A 72 -5.92 9.29 -7.86
N GLY A 73 -4.71 9.46 -8.38
CA GLY A 73 -3.67 10.28 -7.77
C GLY A 73 -3.20 9.82 -6.39
N PRO A 74 -2.41 10.66 -5.68
CA PRO A 74 -1.94 10.37 -4.32
C PRO A 74 -3.09 10.27 -3.32
N LEU A 75 -2.84 9.56 -2.21
CA LEU A 75 -3.70 9.71 -1.02
C LEU A 75 -3.59 11.12 -0.45
N THR A 76 -4.68 11.62 0.13
CA THR A 76 -4.67 12.95 0.75
C THR A 76 -3.88 12.96 2.06
N LYS A 77 -3.47 14.13 2.54
CA LYS A 77 -2.76 14.27 3.82
C LYS A 77 -3.54 13.67 4.98
N GLU A 78 -4.86 13.84 4.98
CA GLU A 78 -5.75 13.31 6.01
C GLU A 78 -5.76 11.78 6.00
N GLN A 79 -5.85 11.18 4.81
CA GLN A 79 -5.75 9.72 4.64
C GLN A 79 -4.39 9.19 5.11
N MET A 80 -3.30 9.91 4.82
CA MET A 80 -1.96 9.53 5.28
C MET A 80 -1.84 9.57 6.81
N ILE A 81 -2.34 10.63 7.44
CA ILE A 81 -2.36 10.78 8.91
C ILE A 81 -3.21 9.67 9.56
N GLU A 82 -4.36 9.35 8.98
CA GLU A 82 -5.22 8.28 9.46
C GLU A 82 -4.54 6.91 9.39
N ILE A 83 -3.88 6.62 8.26
CA ILE A 83 -3.08 5.40 8.09
C ILE A 83 -1.99 5.29 9.16
N ASP A 84 -1.22 6.35 9.38
CA ASP A 84 -0.14 6.35 10.37
C ASP A 84 -0.68 6.04 11.78
N LYS A 85 -1.81 6.64 12.17
CA LYS A 85 -2.48 6.36 13.45
C LYS A 85 -2.90 4.90 13.57
N LEU A 86 -3.52 4.34 12.52
CA LEU A 86 -4.04 2.96 12.54
C LEU A 86 -2.94 1.91 12.67
N ILE A 87 -1.76 2.15 12.09
CA ILE A 87 -0.63 1.19 12.14
C ILE A 87 0.43 1.55 13.18
N GLY A 88 0.18 2.56 14.02
CA GLY A 88 1.07 2.97 15.12
C GLY A 88 2.39 3.59 14.64
N ARG A 89 2.40 4.27 13.49
CA ARG A 89 3.56 5.04 13.01
C ARG A 89 3.51 6.47 13.50
N VAL A 90 4.69 7.04 13.76
CA VAL A 90 4.84 8.48 14.00
C VAL A 90 4.70 9.20 12.66
N SER A 91 3.70 10.07 12.54
CA SER A 91 3.54 10.93 11.36
C SER A 91 4.71 11.89 11.24
N ILE A 92 5.27 12.01 10.02
CA ILE A 92 6.36 12.95 9.67
C ILE A 92 5.76 14.19 9.02
#